data_AF-A0A521KSG8-F1
#
_entry.id   AF-A0A521KSG8-F1
#
_cell.length_a   1.000
_cell.length_b   1.000
_cell.length_c   1.000
_cell.angle_alpha   90.00
_cell.angle_beta   90.00
_cell.angle_gamma   90.00
#
_symmetry.space_group_name_H-M   'P 1'
#
loop_
_entity.id
_entity.type
_entity.pdbx_description
1 polymer ?
#
loop_
_entity_poly.entity_id
_entity_poly.type
_entity_poly.pdbx_seq_one_letter_code
_entity_poly.pdbx_strand_id
1 'polypeptide(L)'
;MESPHSESLEASLARLEDLDQAHLELGRQMFEAFGGAMYGMDLLAAGALNRSKTHIAGFRQLVEVKNLICAGALLRLQLDTALRFHAAFLVEQPHEFALAVLAGERVRDLKDRDGRKMTDAYLVEKLGQEFDWVPRVYERTSGYVHLSATHLLSAMGPTEGTADSDRSMTIKIAAEDNPLPT
;
A
#
# COMPACT_ATOMS: atom_id res chain seq x y z
N MET A 1 -2.32 -28.10 -12.22
CA MET A 1 -2.79 -27.27 -11.09
C MET A 1 -2.61 -25.83 -11.53
N GLU A 2 -3.66 -25.25 -12.10
CA GLU A 2 -3.61 -23.89 -12.65
C GLU A 2 -3.41 -22.89 -11.51
N SER A 3 -2.51 -21.93 -11.72
CA SER A 3 -2.30 -20.83 -10.78
C SER A 3 -3.60 -20.01 -10.66
N PRO A 4 -4.10 -19.69 -9.46
CA PRO A 4 -5.38 -19.01 -9.25
C PRO A 4 -5.40 -17.53 -9.69
N HIS A 5 -4.40 -17.07 -10.44
CA HIS A 5 -4.18 -15.66 -10.77
C HIS A 5 -3.88 -15.44 -12.25
N SER A 6 -4.82 -15.80 -13.12
CA SER A 6 -4.79 -15.38 -14.52
C SER A 6 -5.97 -14.45 -14.85
N GLU A 7 -6.23 -13.48 -13.97
CA GLU A 7 -7.06 -12.33 -14.34
C GLU A 7 -6.23 -11.44 -15.28
N SER A 8 -6.82 -10.95 -16.38
CA SER A 8 -6.09 -10.04 -17.26
C SER A 8 -5.72 -8.77 -16.51
N LEU A 9 -4.68 -8.06 -16.98
CA LEU A 9 -4.32 -6.76 -16.41
C LEU A 9 -5.52 -5.80 -16.42
N GLU A 10 -6.28 -5.80 -17.51
CA GLU A 10 -7.48 -4.97 -17.67
C GLU A 10 -8.54 -5.31 -16.62
N ALA A 11 -8.80 -6.60 -16.39
CA ALA A 11 -9.75 -7.03 -15.36
C ALA A 11 -9.26 -6.67 -13.94
N SER A 12 -7.96 -6.79 -13.67
CA SER A 12 -7.37 -6.37 -12.39
C SER A 12 -7.50 -4.85 -12.17
N LEU A 13 -7.29 -4.04 -13.21
CA LEU A 13 -7.47 -2.59 -13.16
C LEU A 13 -8.94 -2.18 -12.99
N ALA A 14 -9.86 -2.89 -13.66
CA ALA A 14 -11.30 -2.68 -13.49
C ALA A 14 -11.74 -3.01 -12.05
N ARG A 15 -11.22 -4.08 -11.46
CA ARG A 15 -11.52 -4.42 -10.06
C ARG A 15 -11.01 -3.36 -9.08
N LEU A 16 -9.86 -2.74 -9.35
CA LEU A 16 -9.38 -1.61 -8.54
C LEU A 16 -10.31 -0.39 -8.64
N GLU A 17 -10.93 -0.17 -9.79
CA GLU A 17 -11.95 0.88 -9.97
C GLU A 17 -13.23 0.58 -9.18
N ASP A 18 -13.68 -0.68 -9.16
CA ASP A 18 -14.82 -1.09 -8.34
C ASP A 18 -14.54 -0.88 -6.84
N LEU A 19 -13.33 -1.22 -6.40
CA LEU A 19 -12.90 -0.97 -5.02
C LEU A 19 -12.84 0.55 -4.72
N ASP A 20 -12.41 1.38 -5.67
CA ASP A 20 -12.42 2.83 -5.53
C ASP A 20 -13.85 3.38 -5.33
N GLN A 21 -14.84 2.82 -6.04
CA GLN A 21 -16.26 3.17 -5.84
C GLN A 21 -16.79 2.68 -4.49
N ALA A 22 -16.37 1.48 -4.05
CA ALA A 22 -16.74 0.97 -2.73
C ALA A 22 -16.28 1.89 -1.58
N HIS A 23 -15.14 2.57 -1.71
CA HIS A 23 -14.71 3.56 -0.72
C HIS A 23 -15.68 4.74 -0.59
N LEU A 24 -16.25 5.20 -1.71
CA LEU A 24 -17.24 6.29 -1.68
C LEU A 24 -18.52 5.86 -0.99
N GLU A 25 -19.01 4.66 -1.31
CA GLU A 25 -20.23 4.14 -0.70
C GLU A 25 -20.07 3.89 0.80
N LEU A 26 -18.95 3.28 1.22
CA LEU A 26 -18.64 3.09 2.64
C LEU A 26 -18.51 4.44 3.37
N GLY A 27 -17.85 5.43 2.76
CA GLY A 27 -17.75 6.78 3.32
C GLY A 27 -19.11 7.46 3.47
N ARG A 28 -20.00 7.30 2.48
CA ARG A 28 -21.37 7.82 2.53
C ARG A 28 -22.17 7.17 3.66
N GLN A 29 -22.16 5.85 3.75
CA GLN A 29 -22.85 5.11 4.82
C GLN A 29 -22.34 5.51 6.21
N MET A 30 -21.02 5.66 6.36
CA MET A 30 -20.39 6.14 7.59
C MET A 30 -20.89 7.54 7.96
N PHE A 31 -20.90 8.49 7.02
CA PHE A 31 -21.35 9.86 7.28
C PHE A 31 -22.85 10.01 7.52
N GLU A 32 -23.68 9.08 7.03
CA GLU A 32 -25.12 9.08 7.31
C GLU A 32 -25.47 8.37 8.63
N ALA A 33 -24.54 7.59 9.18
CA ALA A 33 -24.75 6.86 10.42
C ALA A 33 -25.09 7.81 11.58
N PHE A 34 -25.92 7.31 12.50
CA PHE A 34 -26.35 8.04 13.70
C PHE A 34 -26.87 9.47 13.41
N GLY A 35 -27.59 9.64 12.29
CA GLY A 35 -28.20 10.92 11.92
C GLY A 35 -27.18 11.98 11.48
N GLY A 36 -26.00 11.57 11.02
CA GLY A 36 -24.95 12.48 10.54
C GLY A 36 -24.05 13.06 11.63
N ALA A 37 -24.06 12.47 12.83
CA ALA A 37 -23.11 12.84 13.86
C ALA A 37 -21.69 12.43 13.47
N MET A 38 -20.73 13.29 13.78
CA MET A 38 -19.32 13.08 13.44
C MET A 38 -18.50 12.84 14.71
N TYR A 39 -17.68 11.79 14.68
CA TYR A 39 -16.75 11.42 15.74
C TYR A 39 -15.31 11.37 15.20
N GLY A 40 -14.33 11.30 16.10
CA GLY A 40 -12.91 11.24 15.71
C GLY A 40 -12.61 10.11 14.72
N MET A 41 -13.29 8.97 14.87
CA MET A 41 -13.11 7.83 13.96
C MET A 41 -13.57 8.12 12.55
N ASP A 42 -14.67 8.85 12.37
CA ASP A 42 -15.18 9.22 11.05
C ASP A 42 -14.19 10.14 10.33
N LEU A 43 -13.53 11.04 11.07
CA LEU A 43 -12.50 11.91 10.53
C LEU A 43 -11.24 11.14 10.11
N LEU A 44 -10.77 10.21 10.95
CA LEU A 44 -9.63 9.36 10.62
C LEU A 44 -9.95 8.44 9.43
N ALA A 45 -11.14 7.84 9.41
CA ALA A 45 -11.62 7.01 8.32
C ALA A 45 -11.74 7.82 7.02
N ALA A 46 -12.29 9.04 7.05
CA ALA A 46 -12.35 9.92 5.89
C ALA A 46 -10.95 10.20 5.32
N GLY A 47 -9.97 10.46 6.19
CA GLY A 47 -8.56 10.62 5.78
C GLY A 47 -7.98 9.35 5.14
N ALA A 48 -8.22 8.19 5.74
CA ALA A 48 -7.77 6.89 5.22
C ALA A 48 -8.43 6.55 3.87
N LEU A 49 -9.73 6.77 3.74
CA LEU A 49 -10.49 6.57 2.49
C LEU A 49 -9.96 7.50 1.39
N ASN A 50 -9.81 8.79 1.67
CA ASN A 50 -9.31 9.75 0.68
C ASN A 50 -7.89 9.39 0.20
N ARG A 51 -7.00 9.04 1.14
CA ARG A 51 -5.63 8.61 0.81
C ARG A 51 -5.64 7.32 -0.01
N SER A 52 -6.48 6.36 0.36
CA SER A 52 -6.67 5.11 -0.37
C SER A 52 -7.11 5.32 -1.82
N LYS A 53 -8.15 6.14 -2.04
CA LYS A 53 -8.63 6.51 -3.39
C LYS A 53 -7.53 7.18 -4.22
N THR A 54 -6.82 8.12 -3.61
CA THR A 54 -5.69 8.82 -4.27
C THR A 54 -4.60 7.84 -4.70
N HIS A 55 -4.23 6.88 -3.85
CA HIS A 55 -3.27 5.85 -4.19
C HIS A 55 -3.77 4.91 -5.28
N ILE A 56 -5.04 4.48 -5.24
CA ILE A 56 -5.61 3.61 -6.29
C ILE A 56 -5.55 4.32 -7.65
N ALA A 57 -5.97 5.57 -7.72
CA ALA A 57 -5.95 6.36 -8.95
C ALA A 57 -4.51 6.55 -9.49
N GLY A 58 -3.54 6.82 -8.62
CA GLY A 58 -2.12 6.93 -9.01
C GLY A 58 -1.52 5.59 -9.42
N PHE A 59 -1.82 4.52 -8.70
CA PHE A 59 -1.30 3.18 -8.97
C PHE A 59 -1.75 2.67 -10.35
N ARG A 60 -3.03 2.86 -10.70
CA ARG A 60 -3.57 2.49 -12.02
C ARG A 60 -2.79 3.18 -13.16
N GLN A 61 -2.61 4.49 -13.06
CA GLN A 61 -1.85 5.26 -14.07
C GLN A 61 -0.41 4.77 -14.19
N LEU A 62 0.28 4.50 -13.07
CA LEU A 62 1.66 4.01 -13.08
C LEU A 62 1.77 2.61 -13.70
N VAL A 63 0.81 1.74 -13.44
CA VAL A 63 0.76 0.40 -14.04
C VAL A 63 0.54 0.49 -15.55
N GLU A 64 -0.36 1.36 -16.03
CA GLU A 64 -0.64 1.55 -17.45
C GLU A 64 0.59 2.04 -18.23
N VAL A 65 1.38 2.95 -17.65
CA VAL A 65 2.64 3.43 -18.25
C VAL A 65 3.86 2.58 -17.88
N LYS A 66 3.64 1.41 -17.26
CA LYS A 66 4.65 0.45 -16.78
C LYS A 66 5.75 1.09 -15.92
N ASN A 67 5.42 2.08 -15.10
CA ASN A 67 6.32 2.58 -14.07
C ASN A 67 6.13 1.78 -12.77
N LEU A 68 6.61 0.54 -12.80
CA LEU A 68 6.38 -0.48 -11.78
C LEU A 68 7.20 -0.21 -10.52
N ILE A 69 8.39 0.39 -10.64
CA ILE A 69 9.16 0.80 -9.47
C ILE A 69 8.38 1.82 -8.63
N CYS A 70 7.81 2.84 -9.27
CA CYS A 70 6.98 3.81 -8.58
C CYS A 70 5.66 3.19 -8.09
N ALA A 71 5.04 2.31 -8.88
CA ALA A 71 3.83 1.59 -8.47
C ALA A 71 4.06 0.74 -7.21
N GLY A 72 5.21 0.07 -7.10
CA GLY A 72 5.61 -0.71 -5.93
C GLY A 72 5.73 0.16 -4.66
N ALA A 73 6.25 1.39 -4.79
CA ALA A 73 6.29 2.35 -3.70
C ALA A 73 4.87 2.78 -3.28
N LEU A 74 3.96 3.06 -4.22
CA LEU A 74 2.55 3.37 -3.91
C LEU A 74 1.87 2.20 -3.18
N LEU A 75 2.15 0.95 -3.55
CA LEU A 75 1.60 -0.21 -2.85
C LEU A 75 2.04 -0.25 -1.38
N ARG A 76 3.30 0.10 -1.09
CA ARG A 76 3.80 0.24 0.30
C ARG A 76 3.06 1.34 1.06
N LEU A 77 2.76 2.47 0.41
CA LEU A 77 1.99 3.58 1.00
C LEU A 77 0.51 3.26 1.16
N GLN A 78 -0.04 2.37 0.33
CA GLN A 78 -1.40 1.87 0.50
C GLN A 78 -1.48 0.96 1.73
N LEU A 79 -0.54 0.03 1.87
CA LEU A 79 -0.46 -0.84 3.04
C LEU A 79 -0.23 -0.04 4.32
N ASP A 80 0.60 1.00 4.25
CA ASP A 80 0.81 1.96 5.34
C ASP A 80 -0.49 2.60 5.84
N THR A 81 -1.38 2.97 4.92
CA THR A 81 -2.68 3.56 5.23
C THR A 81 -3.55 2.56 5.98
N ALA A 82 -3.60 1.30 5.51
CA ALA A 82 -4.32 0.23 6.17
C ALA A 82 -3.78 -0.05 7.59
N LEU A 83 -2.46 -0.12 7.76
CA LEU A 83 -1.82 -0.34 9.06
C LEU A 83 -2.15 0.76 10.06
N ARG A 84 -2.08 2.04 9.63
CA ARG A 84 -2.36 3.20 10.50
C ARG A 84 -3.84 3.33 10.84
N PHE A 85 -4.73 2.97 9.92
CA PHE A 85 -6.16 2.89 10.22
C PHE A 85 -6.47 1.73 11.17
N HIS A 86 -5.85 0.57 10.96
CA HIS A 86 -6.00 -0.61 11.82
C HIS A 86 -5.58 -0.34 13.28
N ALA A 87 -4.59 0.53 13.50
CA ALA A 87 -4.16 0.93 14.85
C ALA A 87 -5.32 1.44 15.74
N ALA A 88 -6.34 2.08 15.14
CA ALA A 88 -7.52 2.56 15.87
C ALA A 88 -8.35 1.44 16.48
N PHE A 89 -8.22 0.19 15.99
CA PHE A 89 -8.91 -0.98 16.50
C PHE A 89 -8.12 -1.72 17.60
N LEU A 90 -6.88 -1.31 17.85
CA LEU A 90 -6.03 -1.90 18.89
C LEU A 90 -6.14 -1.20 20.25
N VAL A 91 -6.68 0.02 20.27
CA VAL A 91 -6.86 0.84 21.47
C VAL A 91 -8.21 0.60 22.16
N GLU A 92 -8.35 1.02 23.41
CA GLU A 92 -9.63 1.00 24.14
C GLU A 92 -10.58 2.12 23.72
N GLN A 93 -10.04 3.30 23.40
CA GLN A 93 -10.78 4.52 23.06
C GLN A 93 -10.48 4.97 21.61
N PRO A 94 -11.08 4.36 20.57
CA PRO A 94 -10.77 4.65 19.16
C PRO A 94 -10.97 6.11 18.76
N HIS A 95 -12.01 6.77 19.29
CA HIS A 95 -12.29 8.18 18.98
C HIS A 95 -11.20 9.11 19.53
N GLU A 96 -10.72 8.87 20.75
CA GLU A 96 -9.62 9.64 21.36
C GLU A 96 -8.31 9.42 20.61
N PHE A 97 -8.01 8.17 20.26
CA PHE A 97 -6.87 7.83 19.40
C PHE A 97 -6.92 8.60 18.07
N ALA A 98 -8.07 8.59 17.42
CA ALA A 98 -8.24 9.27 16.14
C ALA A 98 -8.03 10.79 16.26
N LEU A 99 -8.55 11.42 17.32
CA LEU A 99 -8.31 12.84 17.61
C LEU A 99 -6.83 13.15 17.90
N ALA A 100 -6.12 12.27 18.61
CA ALA A 100 -4.69 12.42 18.84
C ALA A 100 -3.88 12.37 17.54
N VAL A 101 -4.20 11.43 16.64
CA VAL A 101 -3.58 11.34 15.31
C VAL A 101 -3.87 12.60 14.48
N LEU A 102 -5.11 13.11 14.51
CA LEU A 102 -5.48 14.36 13.84
C LEU A 102 -4.74 15.58 14.41
N ALA A 103 -4.43 15.57 15.70
CA ALA A 103 -3.60 16.60 16.35
C ALA A 103 -2.10 16.51 15.98
N GLY A 104 -1.70 15.52 15.16
CA GLY A 104 -0.34 15.33 14.68
C GLY A 104 0.50 14.38 15.54
N GLU A 105 -0.10 13.69 16.50
CA GLU A 105 0.60 12.64 17.23
C GLU A 105 0.96 11.48 16.32
N ARG A 106 2.18 10.97 16.48
CA ARG A 106 2.66 9.86 15.67
C ARG A 106 2.10 8.56 16.21
N VAL A 107 1.43 7.78 15.35
CA VAL A 107 0.87 6.46 15.70
C VAL A 107 1.90 5.57 16.43
N ARG A 108 3.16 5.57 15.98
CA ARG A 108 4.25 4.79 16.61
C ARG A 108 4.55 5.12 18.07
N ASP A 109 4.16 6.32 18.52
CA ASP A 109 4.43 6.82 19.86
C ASP A 109 3.20 6.61 20.77
N LEU A 110 2.02 6.37 20.18
CA LEU A 110 0.79 5.95 20.86
C LEU A 110 0.86 4.46 21.27
N LYS A 111 0.05 4.10 22.26
CA LYS A 111 -0.02 2.75 22.82
C LYS A 111 -1.35 2.08 22.52
N ASP A 112 -1.32 0.77 22.36
CA ASP A 112 -2.53 -0.06 22.31
C ASP A 112 -3.13 -0.29 23.71
N ARG A 113 -4.20 -1.10 23.78
CA ARG A 113 -4.87 -1.48 25.03
C ARG A 113 -3.96 -2.19 26.04
N ASP A 114 -2.90 -2.85 25.58
CA ASP A 114 -1.95 -3.58 26.42
C ASP A 114 -0.75 -2.69 26.83
N GLY A 115 -0.78 -1.40 26.49
CA GLY A 115 0.27 -0.44 26.79
C GLY A 115 1.52 -0.55 25.89
N ARG A 116 1.45 -1.29 24.79
CA ARG A 116 2.55 -1.48 23.82
C ARG A 116 2.54 -0.38 22.77
N LYS A 117 3.72 0.14 22.43
CA LYS A 117 3.87 1.15 21.37
C LYS A 117 3.51 0.57 20.00
N MET A 118 2.74 1.32 19.22
CA MET A 118 2.24 0.89 17.90
C MET A 118 3.22 1.18 16.76
N THR A 119 4.44 0.65 16.87
CA THR A 119 5.45 0.76 15.80
C THR A 119 4.98 0.07 14.51
N ASP A 120 5.57 0.42 13.37
CA ASP A 120 5.21 -0.20 12.10
C ASP A 120 5.35 -1.74 12.16
N ALA A 121 6.42 -2.27 12.77
CA ALA A 121 6.61 -3.71 12.94
C ALA A 121 5.49 -4.35 13.78
N TYR A 122 5.05 -3.67 14.85
CA TYR A 122 3.94 -4.13 15.68
C TYR A 122 2.62 -4.16 14.91
N LEU A 123 2.34 -3.11 14.14
CA LEU A 123 1.12 -3.03 13.33
C LEU A 123 1.11 -4.09 12.22
N VAL A 124 2.26 -4.37 11.61
CA VAL A 124 2.42 -5.45 10.60
C VAL A 124 2.17 -6.81 11.23
N GLU A 125 2.70 -7.06 12.43
CA GLU A 125 2.45 -8.30 13.17
C GLU A 125 0.95 -8.45 13.47
N LYS A 126 0.31 -7.41 14.01
CA LYS A 126 -1.11 -7.44 14.40
C LYS A 126 -2.04 -7.63 13.21
N LEU A 127 -1.88 -6.82 12.15
CA LEU A 127 -2.70 -6.97 10.95
C LEU A 127 -2.39 -8.28 10.22
N GLY A 128 -1.14 -8.78 10.32
CA GLY A 128 -0.71 -10.06 9.77
C GLY A 128 -1.36 -11.29 10.41
N GLN A 129 -1.90 -11.17 11.62
CA GLN A 129 -2.68 -12.23 12.28
C GLN A 129 -4.05 -12.42 11.60
N GLU A 130 -4.60 -11.37 11.01
CA GLU A 130 -5.85 -11.39 10.25
C GLU A 130 -5.60 -11.66 8.76
N PHE A 131 -4.52 -11.09 8.21
CA PHE A 131 -4.16 -11.17 6.81
C PHE A 131 -2.72 -11.65 6.63
N ASP A 132 -2.53 -12.96 6.45
CA ASP A 132 -1.22 -13.63 6.37
C ASP A 132 -0.25 -13.06 5.32
N TRP A 133 -0.79 -12.41 4.28
CA TRP A 133 -0.02 -11.78 3.21
C TRP A 133 0.63 -10.46 3.62
N VAL A 134 0.16 -9.80 4.69
CA VAL A 134 0.61 -8.45 5.09
C VAL A 134 2.10 -8.39 5.38
N PRO A 135 2.71 -9.26 6.20
CA PRO A 135 4.15 -9.22 6.46
C PRO A 135 4.98 -9.38 5.18
N ARG A 136 4.57 -10.30 4.30
CA ARG A 136 5.26 -10.55 3.02
C ARG A 136 5.19 -9.34 2.10
N VAL A 137 4.02 -8.74 1.94
CA VAL A 137 3.83 -7.57 1.07
C VAL A 137 4.55 -6.35 1.65
N TYR A 138 4.48 -6.16 2.96
CA TYR A 138 5.21 -5.08 3.64
C TYR A 138 6.71 -5.14 3.37
N GLU A 139 7.32 -6.31 3.57
CA GLU A 139 8.76 -6.51 3.38
C GLU A 139 9.16 -6.25 1.92
N ARG A 140 8.46 -6.90 0.97
CA ARG A 140 8.76 -6.76 -0.46
C ARG A 140 8.60 -5.33 -0.96
N THR A 141 7.54 -4.65 -0.54
CA THR A 141 7.23 -3.29 -1.01
C THR A 141 8.10 -2.23 -0.33
N SER A 142 8.64 -2.48 0.86
CA SER A 142 9.60 -1.58 1.52
C SER A 142 10.89 -1.43 0.71
N GLY A 143 11.27 -2.46 -0.06
CA GLY A 143 12.37 -2.38 -1.03
C GLY A 143 12.17 -1.35 -2.15
N TYR A 144 10.95 -0.89 -2.40
CA TYR A 144 10.64 0.14 -3.40
C TYR A 144 10.61 1.57 -2.81
N VAL A 145 10.72 1.71 -1.48
CA VAL A 145 10.72 3.03 -0.82
C VAL A 145 12.13 3.58 -0.64
N HIS A 146 13.06 2.73 -0.21
CA HIS A 146 14.45 3.10 -0.02
C HIS A 146 15.29 2.63 -1.20
N LEU A 147 16.31 3.40 -1.58
CA LEU A 147 17.29 2.96 -2.59
C LEU A 147 17.90 1.63 -2.15
N SER A 148 17.67 0.59 -2.96
CA SER A 148 17.87 -0.80 -2.58
C SER A 148 18.30 -1.64 -3.79
N ALA A 149 18.61 -2.92 -3.56
CA ALA A 149 18.89 -3.86 -4.63
C ALA A 149 17.75 -3.95 -5.66
N THR A 150 16.48 -3.76 -5.26
CA THR A 150 15.35 -3.70 -6.19
C THR A 150 15.56 -2.65 -7.26
N HIS A 151 15.98 -1.44 -6.87
CA HIS A 151 16.23 -0.34 -7.80
C HIS A 151 17.44 -0.60 -8.70
N LEU A 152 18.53 -1.13 -8.14
CA LEU A 152 19.74 -1.42 -8.90
C LEU A 152 19.50 -2.50 -9.95
N LEU A 153 18.81 -3.59 -9.56
CA LEU A 153 18.48 -4.69 -10.45
C LEU A 153 17.46 -4.29 -11.52
N SER A 154 16.48 -3.43 -11.20
CA SER A 154 15.54 -2.91 -12.20
C SER A 154 16.18 -1.97 -13.23
N ALA A 155 17.36 -1.43 -12.93
CA ALA A 155 18.14 -0.60 -13.85
C ALA A 155 19.19 -1.39 -14.64
N MET A 156 19.43 -2.67 -14.33
CA MET A 156 20.51 -3.45 -14.94
C MET A 156 19.95 -4.70 -15.62
N GLY A 157 20.44 -5.02 -16.81
CA GLY A 157 20.03 -6.21 -17.56
C GLY A 157 21.18 -6.81 -18.38
N PRO A 158 21.05 -8.08 -18.80
CA PRO A 158 21.97 -8.66 -19.78
C PRO A 158 21.87 -7.88 -21.09
N THR A 159 22.99 -7.72 -21.78
CA THR A 159 22.96 -7.17 -23.14
C THR A 159 22.39 -8.22 -24.09
N GLU A 160 21.35 -7.87 -24.83
CA GLU A 160 20.80 -8.74 -25.87
C GLU A 160 21.81 -8.90 -27.01
N GLY A 161 22.08 -10.15 -27.43
CA GLY A 161 22.85 -10.44 -28.65
C GLY A 161 24.38 -10.53 -28.50
N THR A 162 24.94 -10.50 -27.30
CA THR A 162 26.39 -10.72 -27.10
C THR A 162 26.72 -12.19 -26.82
N ALA A 163 27.76 -12.71 -27.48
CA ALA A 163 28.26 -14.07 -27.23
C ALA A 163 28.71 -14.24 -25.77
N ASP A 164 28.55 -15.44 -25.22
CA ASP A 164 28.80 -15.83 -23.81
C ASP A 164 30.20 -15.46 -23.27
N SER A 165 31.14 -15.12 -24.16
CA SER A 165 32.51 -14.70 -23.82
C SER A 165 32.67 -13.22 -23.46
N ASP A 166 31.67 -12.37 -23.75
CA ASP A 166 31.78 -10.91 -23.57
C ASP A 166 30.84 -10.44 -22.46
N ARG A 167 31.39 -10.17 -21.26
CA ARG A 167 30.63 -9.71 -20.09
C ARG A 167 30.19 -8.27 -20.23
N SER A 168 29.24 -8.01 -21.13
CA SER A 168 28.59 -6.72 -21.28
C SER A 168 27.29 -6.66 -20.45
N MET A 169 26.98 -5.47 -19.94
CA MET A 169 25.78 -5.17 -19.16
C MET A 169 25.08 -3.96 -19.74
N THR A 170 23.75 -3.99 -19.79
CA THR A 170 22.93 -2.83 -20.14
C THR A 170 22.48 -2.10 -18.88
N ILE A 171 22.60 -0.77 -18.89
CA ILE A 171 22.11 0.11 -17.82
C ILE A 171 20.96 0.95 -18.38
N LYS A 172 19.80 0.87 -17.73
CA LYS A 172 18.58 1.60 -18.07
C LYS A 172 18.49 2.90 -17.25
N ILE A 173 18.25 4.01 -17.93
CA ILE A 173 17.81 5.28 -17.34
C ILE A 173 16.52 5.68 -18.06
N ALA A 174 15.38 5.23 -17.54
CA ALA A 174 14.08 5.44 -18.16
C ALA A 174 12.96 5.39 -17.11
N ALA A 175 11.80 5.96 -17.45
CA ALA A 175 10.60 5.91 -16.61
C ALA A 175 9.77 4.62 -16.80
N GLU A 176 9.96 3.92 -17.92
CA GLU A 176 9.27 2.67 -18.24
C GLU A 176 10.08 1.46 -17.75
N ASP A 177 9.42 0.53 -17.11
CA ASP A 177 9.93 -0.81 -16.83
C ASP A 177 9.52 -1.73 -18.00
N ASN A 178 10.53 -2.24 -18.72
CA ASN A 178 10.35 -3.34 -19.67
C ASN A 178 9.76 -4.56 -18.93
N PRO A 179 8.98 -5.43 -19.61
CA PRO A 179 8.24 -6.48 -18.94
C PRO A 179 9.14 -7.26 -18.00
N LEU A 180 8.67 -7.40 -16.75
CA LEU A 180 9.31 -8.20 -15.72
C LEU A 180 9.63 -9.57 -16.33
N PRO A 181 10.82 -10.15 -16.06
CA PRO A 181 11.02 -11.55 -16.37
C PRO A 181 9.90 -12.34 -15.69
N THR A 182 9.12 -13.04 -16.51
CA THR A 182 8.08 -13.98 -16.07
C THR A 182 8.69 -15.11 -15.25
#